data_AF-A0A0A1TAS7-F1
#
_entry.id   AF-A0A0A1TAS7-F1
#
_cell.length_a   1.000
_cell.length_b   1.000
_cell.length_c   1.000
_cell.angle_alpha   90.00
_cell.angle_beta   90.00
_cell.angle_gamma   90.00
#
_symmetry.space_group_name_H-M   'P 1'
#
loop_
_entity.id
_entity.type
_entity.pdbx_description
1 polymer ?
#
loop_
_entity_poly.entity_id
_entity_poly.type
_entity_poly.pdbx_seq_one_letter_code
_entity_poly.pdbx_strand_id
1 'polypeptide(L)'
;MQFTVTLIMALASAVCATPANLTPKSAQSGPCAQGDCPDNNSEFDMVYTNESGNTSDYIRVKDGCTGNCFSHFTGGGGGGCSRTQLCGRWQNICVDPTNGRASRHFEDTNETQCFDLDHQDLGACPGTNIFNRQVFRPINQRGC
;
A
#
# COMPACT_ATOMS: atom_id res chain seq x y z
N MET A 1 -49.13 -51.52 20.83
CA MET A 1 -49.10 -50.78 19.55
C MET A 1 -48.12 -49.63 19.75
N GLN A 2 -46.86 -49.82 19.34
CA GLN A 2 -45.77 -48.87 19.57
C GLN A 2 -45.51 -48.09 18.28
N PHE A 3 -45.55 -46.77 18.37
CA PHE A 3 -45.24 -45.83 17.30
C PHE A 3 -43.72 -45.64 17.21
N THR A 4 -43.13 -45.95 16.05
CA THR A 4 -41.75 -45.57 15.73
C THR A 4 -41.74 -44.16 15.15
N VAL A 5 -41.19 -43.21 15.92
CA VAL A 5 -40.92 -41.84 15.47
C VAL A 5 -39.57 -41.83 14.76
N THR A 6 -39.58 -41.57 13.45
CA THR A 6 -38.35 -41.39 12.66
C THR A 6 -37.88 -39.94 12.79
N LEU A 7 -36.78 -39.72 13.50
CA LEU A 7 -36.12 -38.42 13.60
C LEU A 7 -35.19 -38.24 12.40
N ILE A 8 -35.56 -37.38 11.45
CA ILE A 8 -34.67 -36.93 10.37
C ILE A 8 -33.93 -35.68 10.87
N MET A 9 -32.66 -35.83 11.28
CA MET A 9 -31.77 -34.68 11.48
C MET A 9 -31.30 -34.19 10.10
N ALA A 10 -31.77 -33.01 9.70
CA ALA A 10 -31.28 -32.31 8.52
C ALA A 10 -29.84 -31.80 8.78
N LEU A 11 -28.90 -32.24 7.94
CA LEU A 11 -27.57 -31.62 7.82
C LEU A 11 -27.76 -30.23 7.21
N ALA A 12 -27.73 -29.18 8.04
CA ALA A 12 -27.59 -27.82 7.57
C ALA A 12 -26.16 -27.64 7.05
N SER A 13 -25.97 -27.80 5.74
CA SER A 13 -24.77 -27.36 5.05
C SER A 13 -24.68 -25.84 5.19
N ALA A 14 -23.88 -25.37 6.14
CA ALA A 14 -23.49 -23.97 6.20
C ALA A 14 -22.67 -23.69 4.93
N VAL A 15 -23.34 -23.19 3.90
CA VAL A 15 -22.68 -22.58 2.75
C VAL A 15 -22.06 -21.31 3.32
N CYS A 16 -20.81 -21.41 3.76
CA CYS A 16 -20.02 -20.24 4.10
C CYS A 16 -19.95 -19.42 2.81
N ALA A 17 -20.71 -18.34 2.76
CA ALA A 17 -20.65 -17.40 1.65
C ALA A 17 -19.19 -16.99 1.53
N THR A 18 -18.52 -17.47 0.49
CA THR A 18 -17.22 -16.94 0.10
C THR A 18 -17.39 -15.44 -0.02
N PRO A 19 -16.59 -14.61 0.67
CA PRO A 19 -16.66 -13.18 0.47
C PRO A 19 -16.54 -12.95 -1.03
N ALA A 20 -17.51 -12.21 -1.55
CA ALA A 20 -17.53 -11.77 -2.92
C ALA A 20 -16.12 -11.36 -3.30
N ASN A 21 -15.66 -11.87 -4.43
CA ASN A 21 -14.42 -11.50 -5.08
C ASN A 21 -14.43 -9.98 -5.29
N LEU A 22 -14.06 -9.24 -4.24
CA LEU A 22 -13.66 -7.86 -4.34
C LEU A 22 -12.37 -7.95 -5.13
N THR A 23 -12.48 -7.81 -6.45
CA THR A 23 -11.36 -7.35 -7.25
C THR A 23 -10.66 -6.28 -6.42
N PRO A 24 -9.38 -6.43 -6.05
CA PRO A 24 -8.68 -5.38 -5.36
C PRO A 24 -8.46 -4.29 -6.41
N LYS A 25 -9.52 -3.54 -6.68
CA LYS A 25 -9.40 -2.15 -7.07
C LYS A 25 -8.90 -1.50 -5.79
N SER A 26 -7.59 -1.64 -5.54
CA SER A 26 -6.89 -0.83 -4.55
C SER A 26 -7.41 0.57 -4.76
N ALA A 27 -8.17 1.08 -3.79
CA ALA A 27 -8.87 2.33 -3.96
C ALA A 27 -7.80 3.37 -4.29
N GLN A 28 -7.83 3.92 -5.52
CA GLN A 28 -7.15 5.19 -5.77
C GLN A 28 -7.81 6.14 -4.80
N SER A 29 -7.10 6.42 -3.74
CA SER A 29 -7.63 7.26 -2.71
C SER A 29 -7.51 8.69 -3.25
N GLY A 30 -8.51 9.54 -3.02
CA GLY A 30 -8.54 10.88 -3.62
C GLY A 30 -7.53 11.82 -3.00
N PRO A 31 -7.47 13.10 -3.42
CA PRO A 31 -6.58 14.08 -2.79
C PRO A 31 -6.85 14.28 -1.29
N CYS A 32 -8.04 13.93 -0.79
CA CYS A 32 -8.44 14.13 0.60
C CYS A 32 -8.00 13.03 1.57
N ALA A 33 -7.77 11.80 1.08
CA ALA A 33 -7.38 10.67 1.91
C ALA A 33 -6.57 9.71 1.06
N GLN A 34 -5.48 9.17 1.60
CA GLN A 34 -4.65 8.15 0.94
C GLN A 34 -4.68 6.81 1.67
N GLY A 35 -4.87 6.83 3.00
CA GLY A 35 -4.70 5.64 3.83
C GLY A 35 -3.26 5.13 3.84
N ASP A 36 -3.03 4.03 4.54
CA ASP A 36 -1.68 3.51 4.81
C ASP A 36 -1.18 2.50 3.79
N CYS A 37 -2.06 2.01 2.91
CA CYS A 37 -1.71 1.03 1.89
C CYS A 37 -1.31 1.71 0.58
N PRO A 38 -0.30 1.19 -0.12
CA PRO A 38 0.01 1.63 -1.47
C PRO A 38 -1.17 1.47 -2.44
N ASP A 39 -1.26 2.39 -3.40
CA ASP A 39 -2.28 2.40 -4.43
C ASP A 39 -1.92 1.41 -5.56
N ASN A 40 -2.89 1.06 -6.39
CA ASN A 40 -2.74 0.21 -7.59
C ASN A 40 -2.11 -1.18 -7.36
N ASN A 41 -2.24 -1.74 -6.15
CA ASN A 41 -1.59 -3.00 -5.75
C ASN A 41 -0.07 -2.98 -5.97
N SER A 42 0.55 -1.80 -5.89
CA SER A 42 2.01 -1.71 -5.84
C SER A 42 2.53 -2.27 -4.51
N GLU A 43 3.79 -2.72 -4.52
CA GLU A 43 4.40 -3.22 -3.29
C GLU A 43 4.73 -2.08 -2.31
N PHE A 44 5.03 -0.90 -2.86
CA PHE A 44 5.24 0.33 -2.13
C PHE A 44 4.87 1.53 -3.02
N ASP A 45 4.69 2.69 -2.41
CA ASP A 45 4.67 3.99 -3.07
C ASP A 45 5.07 5.09 -2.08
N MET A 46 5.13 6.33 -2.58
CA MET A 46 5.31 7.50 -1.76
C MET A 46 4.17 8.48 -1.97
N VAL A 47 3.61 8.99 -0.88
CA VAL A 47 2.64 10.08 -0.88
C VAL A 47 3.37 11.35 -0.46
N TYR A 48 3.35 12.35 -1.33
CA TYR A 48 3.73 13.72 -1.00
C TYR A 48 2.47 14.55 -0.79
N THR A 49 2.43 15.32 0.28
CA THR A 49 1.37 16.29 0.54
C THR A 49 1.95 17.68 0.73
N ASN A 50 1.40 18.65 0.00
CA ASN A 50 1.58 20.06 0.28
C ASN A 50 0.36 20.57 1.06
N GLU A 51 0.62 21.02 2.27
CA GLU A 51 -0.36 21.56 3.21
C GLU A 51 0.03 23.02 3.54
N SER A 52 -0.90 23.87 3.97
CA SER A 52 -0.61 25.29 4.25
C SER A 52 0.69 25.57 5.05
N GLY A 53 1.77 25.86 4.32
CA GLY A 53 3.10 26.16 4.85
C GLY A 53 3.96 24.94 5.22
N ASN A 54 3.49 23.71 4.98
CA ASN A 54 4.19 22.48 5.33
C ASN A 54 4.13 21.45 4.20
N THR A 55 5.10 20.56 4.18
CA THR A 55 5.12 19.40 3.29
C THR A 55 5.28 18.13 4.12
N SER A 56 4.57 17.07 3.73
CA SER A 56 4.66 15.78 4.37
C SER A 56 4.79 14.66 3.36
N ASP A 57 5.78 13.80 3.61
CA ASP A 57 6.20 12.71 2.77
C ASP A 57 6.03 11.41 3.56
N TYR A 58 5.35 10.46 2.97
CA TYR A 58 5.17 9.13 3.54
C TYR A 58 5.52 8.06 2.52
N ILE A 59 6.40 7.14 2.88
CA ILE A 59 6.57 5.90 2.12
C ILE A 59 5.59 4.88 2.68
N ARG A 60 4.73 4.35 1.82
CA ARG A 60 3.78 3.30 2.17
C ARG A 60 4.26 1.99 1.59
N VAL A 61 4.08 0.92 2.34
CA VAL A 61 4.55 -0.41 1.96
C VAL A 61 3.52 -1.45 2.35
N LYS A 62 3.28 -2.42 1.48
CA LYS A 62 2.42 -3.58 1.77
C LYS A 62 3.29 -4.80 2.05
N ASP A 63 3.10 -5.42 3.20
CA ASP A 63 3.70 -6.72 3.49
C ASP A 63 2.95 -7.81 2.72
N GLY A 64 3.61 -8.38 1.71
CA GLY A 64 3.04 -9.43 0.88
C GLY A 64 2.66 -10.72 1.63
N CYS A 65 3.22 -10.96 2.82
CA CYS A 65 2.94 -12.17 3.60
C CYS A 65 1.74 -12.05 4.52
N THR A 66 1.57 -10.88 5.16
CA THR A 66 0.46 -10.65 6.09
C THR A 66 -0.68 -9.85 5.46
N GLY A 67 -0.42 -9.15 4.35
CA GLY A 67 -1.33 -8.19 3.75
C GLY A 67 -1.41 -6.86 4.49
N ASN A 68 -0.68 -6.71 5.60
CA ASN A 68 -0.65 -5.48 6.38
C ASN A 68 0.06 -4.37 5.61
N CYS A 69 -0.33 -3.13 5.90
CA CYS A 69 0.29 -1.95 5.31
C CYS A 69 0.94 -1.11 6.38
N PHE A 70 2.05 -0.48 6.01
CA PHE A 70 2.84 0.38 6.87
C PHE A 70 3.06 1.71 6.15
N SER A 71 2.84 2.80 6.86
CA SER A 71 3.14 4.15 6.40
C SER A 71 4.25 4.74 7.25
N HIS A 72 5.33 5.17 6.61
CA HIS A 72 6.51 5.71 7.27
C HIS A 72 6.72 7.16 6.85
N PHE A 73 6.64 8.07 7.83
CA PHE A 73 6.94 9.48 7.61
C PHE A 73 8.42 9.66 7.27
N THR A 74 8.71 10.24 6.11
CA THR A 74 10.08 10.50 5.64
C THR A 74 10.47 11.98 5.71
N GLY A 75 9.57 12.87 6.14
CA GLY A 75 9.82 14.30 6.24
C GLY A 75 8.93 15.11 5.31
N GLY A 76 9.47 16.13 4.66
CA GLY A 76 8.78 16.97 3.66
C GLY A 76 9.74 17.45 2.57
N GLY A 77 10.82 16.70 2.33
CA GLY A 77 11.93 17.08 1.47
C GLY A 77 11.78 16.65 0.01
N GLY A 78 10.69 15.97 -0.35
CA GLY A 78 10.49 15.44 -1.69
C GLY A 78 11.25 14.13 -1.92
N GLY A 79 11.34 13.28 -0.90
CA GLY A 79 11.97 11.96 -0.96
C GLY A 79 12.34 11.39 0.41
N GLY A 80 12.84 10.17 0.45
CA GLY A 80 13.38 9.59 1.68
C GLY A 80 13.54 8.09 1.64
N CYS A 81 13.87 7.50 2.78
CA CYS A 81 14.03 6.06 2.95
C CYS A 81 13.26 5.55 4.16
N SER A 82 12.76 4.33 4.07
CA SER A 82 12.17 3.59 5.18
C SER A 82 12.82 2.23 5.32
N ARG A 83 13.20 1.88 6.55
CA ARG A 83 13.66 0.53 6.93
C ARG A 83 12.48 -0.24 7.50
N THR A 84 12.01 -1.25 6.78
CA THR A 84 10.82 -2.02 7.17
C THR A 84 11.08 -3.52 7.06
N GLN A 85 10.51 -4.28 7.98
CA GLN A 85 10.51 -5.73 7.92
C GLN A 85 9.27 -6.22 7.17
N LEU A 86 9.45 -6.85 6.01
CA LEU A 86 8.39 -7.43 5.19
C LEU A 86 8.61 -8.93 5.06
N CYS A 87 7.59 -9.75 5.25
CA CYS A 87 7.74 -11.21 5.25
C CYS A 87 8.87 -11.72 6.19
N GLY A 88 9.12 -11.03 7.31
CA GLY A 88 10.21 -11.34 8.24
C GLY A 88 11.62 -10.92 7.78
N ARG A 89 11.76 -10.31 6.60
CA ARG A 89 13.03 -9.87 6.01
C ARG A 89 13.17 -8.36 6.10
N TRP A 90 14.31 -7.88 6.57
CA TRP A 90 14.61 -6.44 6.64
C TRP A 90 14.95 -5.89 5.26
N GLN A 91 14.30 -4.79 4.90
CA GLN A 91 14.48 -4.12 3.62
C GLN A 91 14.53 -2.60 3.82
N ASN A 92 15.40 -1.94 3.07
CA ASN A 92 15.43 -0.48 2.98
C ASN A 92 14.81 -0.06 1.65
N ILE A 93 13.71 0.68 1.72
CA ILE A 93 13.02 1.23 0.55
C ILE A 93 13.29 2.72 0.52
N CYS A 94 13.93 3.19 -0.55
CA CYS A 94 14.22 4.60 -0.78
C CYS A 94 13.46 5.09 -2.01
N VAL A 95 12.85 6.26 -1.91
CA VAL A 95 12.12 6.91 -3.00
C VAL A 95 12.72 8.30 -3.21
N ASP A 96 13.13 8.57 -4.44
CA ASP A 96 13.67 9.84 -4.91
C ASP A 96 12.82 10.35 -6.09
N PRO A 97 11.71 11.05 -5.78
CA PRO A 97 10.87 11.73 -6.76
C PRO A 97 11.64 12.70 -7.67
N THR A 98 12.67 13.37 -7.14
CA THR A 98 13.44 14.39 -7.91
C THR A 98 14.16 13.77 -9.09
N ASN A 99 14.71 12.56 -8.90
CA ASN A 99 15.36 11.80 -9.96
C ASN A 99 14.44 10.77 -10.64
N GLY A 100 13.17 10.69 -10.24
CA GLY A 100 12.19 9.73 -10.76
C GLY A 100 12.58 8.27 -10.48
N ARG A 101 13.22 7.99 -9.35
CA ARG A 101 13.79 6.68 -9.03
C ARG A 101 13.41 6.20 -7.64
N ALA A 102 13.33 4.89 -7.49
CA ALA A 102 13.27 4.25 -6.19
C ALA A 102 14.22 3.06 -6.13
N SER A 103 14.55 2.62 -4.92
CA SER A 103 15.28 1.39 -4.69
C SER A 103 14.70 0.61 -3.51
N ARG A 104 14.83 -0.72 -3.59
CA ARG A 104 14.59 -1.65 -2.50
C ARG A 104 15.87 -2.45 -2.30
N HIS A 105 16.46 -2.31 -1.12
CA HIS A 105 17.65 -3.05 -0.72
C HIS A 105 17.28 -4.12 0.29
N PHE A 106 17.60 -5.37 -0.01
CA PHE A 106 17.40 -6.52 0.87
C PHE A 106 18.65 -6.72 1.72
N GLU A 107 18.52 -6.53 3.04
CA GLU A 107 19.69 -6.56 3.93
C GLU A 107 20.29 -7.96 4.11
N ASP A 108 19.48 -9.00 3.92
CA ASP A 108 19.90 -10.39 4.08
C ASP A 108 20.68 -10.93 2.88
N THR A 109 20.31 -10.53 1.66
CA THR A 109 21.03 -10.92 0.43
C THR A 109 22.00 -9.85 -0.07
N ASN A 110 21.95 -8.64 0.48
CA ASN A 110 22.68 -7.46 0.00
C ASN A 110 22.37 -7.12 -1.47
N GLU A 111 21.19 -7.53 -1.95
CA GLU A 111 20.72 -7.23 -3.30
C GLU A 111 19.91 -5.93 -3.32
N THR A 112 20.09 -5.13 -4.37
CA THR A 112 19.32 -3.90 -4.58
C THR A 112 18.54 -4.00 -5.87
N GLN A 113 17.24 -3.79 -5.78
CA GLN A 113 16.35 -3.61 -6.92
C GLN A 113 16.11 -2.11 -7.09
N CYS A 114 16.30 -1.61 -8.31
CA CYS A 114 16.01 -0.22 -8.64
C CYS A 114 14.78 -0.13 -9.54
N PHE A 115 14.02 0.94 -9.39
CA PHE A 115 12.77 1.16 -10.09
C PHE A 115 12.72 2.57 -10.67
N ASP A 116 12.10 2.71 -11.83
CA ASP A 116 11.59 4.01 -12.28
C ASP A 116 10.26 4.32 -11.57
N LEU A 117 10.00 5.60 -11.36
CA LEU A 117 8.76 6.09 -10.75
C LEU A 117 7.80 6.63 -11.79
N ASP A 118 6.53 6.29 -11.63
CA ASP A 118 5.41 7.01 -12.22
C ASP A 118 4.86 8.01 -11.20
N HIS A 119 4.37 9.14 -11.70
CA HIS A 119 3.89 10.25 -10.89
C HIS A 119 2.42 10.52 -11.20
N GLN A 120 1.61 10.54 -10.14
CA GLN A 120 0.21 10.92 -10.20
C GLN A 120 -0.04 12.13 -9.32
N ASP A 121 -0.44 13.25 -9.94
CA ASP A 121 -0.96 14.42 -9.23
C ASP A 121 -2.46 14.24 -8.97
N LEU A 122 -2.86 14.21 -7.70
CA LEU A 122 -4.25 14.05 -7.27
C LEU A 122 -4.94 15.40 -7.01
N GLY A 123 -4.19 16.50 -6.97
CA GLY A 123 -4.68 17.85 -6.76
C GLY A 123 -4.99 18.19 -5.30
N ALA A 124 -5.73 19.28 -5.12
CA ALA A 124 -6.13 19.80 -3.82
C ALA A 124 -7.31 19.01 -3.22
N CYS A 125 -7.45 19.06 -1.89
CA CYS A 125 -8.67 18.62 -1.22
C CYS A 125 -9.50 19.85 -0.76
N PRO A 126 -10.63 20.16 -1.42
CA PRO A 126 -11.45 21.33 -1.08
C PRO A 126 -11.94 21.30 0.37
N GLY A 127 -11.90 22.46 1.04
CA GLY A 127 -12.34 22.58 2.43
C GLY A 127 -11.33 22.08 3.48
N THR A 128 -10.12 21.71 3.05
CA THR A 128 -9.01 21.34 3.94
C THR A 128 -7.80 22.26 3.71
N ASN A 129 -6.72 22.03 4.46
CA ASN A 129 -5.43 22.69 4.26
C ASN A 129 -4.55 22.01 3.20
N ILE A 130 -5.02 20.96 2.52
CA ILE A 130 -4.25 20.22 1.50
C ILE A 130 -4.41 20.91 0.15
N PHE A 131 -3.32 21.53 -0.31
CA PHE A 131 -3.27 22.24 -1.59
C PHE A 131 -2.84 21.35 -2.75
N ASN A 132 -2.01 20.35 -2.47
CA ASN A 132 -1.69 19.34 -3.46
C ASN A 132 -1.38 18.02 -2.77
N ARG A 133 -1.72 16.92 -3.45
CA ARG A 133 -1.30 15.58 -3.08
C ARG A 133 -0.81 14.84 -4.31
N GLN A 134 0.33 14.20 -4.18
CA GLN A 134 0.98 13.46 -5.25
C GLN A 134 1.32 12.06 -4.77
N VAL A 135 1.28 11.11 -5.69
CA VAL A 135 1.66 9.72 -5.46
C VAL A 135 2.75 9.33 -6.45
N PHE A 136 3.85 8.78 -5.93
CA PHE A 136 4.95 8.25 -6.72
C PHE A 136 5.02 6.73 -6.54
N ARG A 137 4.84 5.99 -7.62
CA ARG A 137 4.77 4.52 -7.59
C ARG A 137 5.85 3.88 -8.46
N PRO A 138 6.42 2.74 -8.05
CA PRO A 138 7.33 1.99 -8.90
C PRO A 138 6.57 1.38 -10.08
N ILE A 139 7.13 1.47 -11.29
CA ILE A 139 6.52 0.89 -12.51
C ILE A 139 7.38 -0.17 -13.20
N ASN A 140 8.67 0.08 -13.37
CA ASN A 140 9.59 -0.81 -14.07
C ASN A 140 10.81 -1.05 -13.20
N GLN A 141 11.19 -2.30 -13.01
CA GLN A 141 12.49 -2.63 -12.46
C GLN A 141 13.56 -2.39 -13.52
N ARG A 142 14.67 -1.75 -13.11
CA ARG A 142 15.81 -1.39 -13.96
C ARG A 142 17.12 -1.76 -13.28
N GLY A 143 18.20 -1.66 -14.05
CA GLY A 143 19.54 -1.61 -13.47
C GLY A 143 19.66 -0.42 -12.51
N CYS A 144 20.17 -0.71 -11.31
CA CYS A 144 20.91 0.27 -10.54
C CYS A 144 22.21 0.59 -11.32
#